data_AF-K0P2Q3-F1
#
_entry.id   AF-K0P2Q3-F1
#
_cell.length_a   1.000
_cell.length_b   1.000
_cell.length_c   1.000
_cell.angle_alpha   90.00
_cell.angle_beta   90.00
_cell.angle_gamma   90.00
#
_symmetry.space_group_name_H-M   'P 1'
#
loop_
_entity.id
_entity.type
_entity.pdbx_description
1 polymer ?
#
loop_
_entity_poly.entity_id
_entity_poly.type
_entity_poly.pdbx_seq_one_letter_code
_entity_poly.pdbx_strand_id
1 'polypeptide(L)'
;MNVENFITSVVDKYISLKKYKVSKKEVKKINPLDNEKYIKAKKKLLEIACKMIVIGYEKKEINKITGISNEKLKNLETIFNTKIL
;
A
#
# COMPACT_ATOMS: atom_id res chain seq x y z
N MET A 1 17.32 12.35 0.91
CA MET A 1 16.62 11.10 1.30
C MET A 1 16.41 10.28 0.03
N ASN A 2 16.87 9.02 -0.03
CA ASN A 2 16.71 8.20 -1.24
C ASN A 2 15.23 7.80 -1.43
N VAL A 3 14.77 7.71 -2.68
CA VAL A 3 13.37 7.41 -3.06
C VAL A 3 12.91 6.08 -2.44
N GLU A 4 13.79 5.09 -2.40
CA GLU A 4 13.50 3.79 -1.76
C GLU A 4 13.23 3.92 -0.26
N ASN A 5 14.02 4.71 0.46
CA ASN A 5 13.80 4.96 1.90
C ASN A 5 12.48 5.70 2.14
N PHE A 6 12.08 6.56 1.21
CA PHE A 6 10.79 7.24 1.28
C PHE A 6 9.62 6.28 1.05
N ILE A 7 9.70 5.43 0.03
CA ILE A 7 8.68 4.41 -0.26
C ILE A 7 8.50 3.49 0.93
N THR A 8 9.59 2.97 1.50
CA THR A 8 9.55 2.11 2.70
C THR A 8 8.88 2.83 3.88
N SER A 9 9.21 4.10 4.12
CA SER A 9 8.58 4.90 5.18
C SER A 9 7.07 5.09 4.97
N VAL A 10 6.62 5.36 3.73
CA VAL A 10 5.19 5.51 3.41
C VAL A 10 4.46 4.19 3.63
N VAL A 11 5.03 3.08 3.17
CA VAL A 11 4.47 1.73 3.32
C VAL A 11 4.38 1.35 4.80
N ASP A 12 5.45 1.52 5.56
CA ASP A 12 5.49 1.21 6.99
C ASP A 12 4.50 2.07 7.77
N LYS A 13 4.37 3.36 7.43
CA LYS A 13 3.38 4.25 8.03
C LYS A 13 1.95 3.81 7.70
N TYR A 14 1.67 3.40 6.47
CA TYR A 14 0.34 2.91 6.07
C TYR A 14 -0.05 1.59 6.72
N ILE A 15 0.93 0.73 7.02
CA ILE A 15 0.72 -0.54 7.71
C ILE A 15 0.59 -0.33 9.23
N SER A 16 1.45 0.50 9.81
CA SER A 16 1.45 0.85 11.24
C SER A 16 0.21 1.65 11.65
N LEU A 17 -0.26 2.56 10.79
CA LEU A 17 -1.56 3.19 10.92
C LEU A 17 -2.63 2.11 10.68
N LYS A 18 -3.16 1.57 11.77
CA LYS A 18 -4.34 0.71 12.02
C LYS A 18 -5.50 0.60 11.00
N LYS A 19 -5.49 1.22 9.82
CA LYS A 19 -6.42 1.02 8.69
C LYS A 19 -6.23 -0.32 7.94
N TYR A 20 -5.10 -1.01 8.15
CA TYR A 20 -4.95 -2.41 7.78
C TYR A 20 -5.28 -3.39 8.91
N LYS A 21 -6.08 -2.98 9.91
CA LYS A 21 -6.85 -3.94 10.70
C LYS A 21 -7.73 -4.70 9.71
N VAL A 22 -7.29 -5.89 9.34
CA VAL A 22 -8.13 -6.92 8.72
C VAL A 22 -9.41 -6.91 9.55
N SER A 23 -10.55 -6.66 8.90
CA SER A 23 -11.81 -6.60 9.62
C SER A 23 -11.93 -7.87 10.45
N LYS A 24 -12.34 -7.79 11.72
CA LYS A 24 -12.54 -9.00 12.55
C LYS A 24 -13.45 -10.03 11.84
N LYS A 25 -14.27 -9.61 10.86
CA LYS A 25 -15.08 -10.46 9.99
C LYS A 25 -14.25 -11.25 8.94
N GLU A 26 -13.13 -10.71 8.45
CA GLU A 26 -12.20 -11.41 7.55
C GLU A 26 -11.24 -12.33 8.34
N VAL A 27 -10.80 -11.91 9.53
CA VAL A 27 -9.88 -12.71 10.39
C VAL A 27 -10.53 -14.00 10.89
N LYS A 28 -11.85 -14.02 11.13
CA LYS A 28 -12.56 -15.20 11.65
C LYS A 28 -12.53 -16.44 10.73
N LYS A 29 -12.07 -16.30 9.47
CA LYS A 29 -11.98 -17.41 8.51
C LYS A 29 -10.54 -17.79 8.12
N ILE A 30 -9.53 -17.10 8.63
CA ILE A 30 -8.14 -17.24 8.17
C ILE A 30 -7.30 -17.74 9.35
N ASN A 31 -6.56 -18.83 9.14
CA ASN A 31 -5.65 -19.39 10.15
C ASN A 31 -4.59 -18.33 10.53
N PRO A 32 -4.07 -18.27 11.77
CA PRO A 32 -3.13 -17.24 12.19
C PRO A 32 -1.86 -17.15 11.31
N LEU A 33 -1.38 -18.29 10.81
CA LEU A 33 -0.27 -18.39 9.86
C LEU A 33 -0.57 -17.75 8.49
N ASP A 34 -1.83 -17.82 8.06
CA ASP A 34 -2.28 -17.22 6.81
C ASP A 34 -2.50 -15.72 6.94
N ASN A 35 -2.76 -15.22 8.16
CA ASN A 35 -2.85 -13.79 8.43
C ASN A 35 -1.49 -13.07 8.28
N GLU A 36 -0.40 -13.68 8.75
CA GLU A 36 0.94 -13.10 8.57
C GLU A 36 1.35 -13.07 7.09
N LYS A 37 1.09 -14.16 6.35
CA LYS A 37 1.30 -14.23 4.90
C LYS A 37 0.46 -13.20 4.16
N TYR A 38 -0.79 -13.02 4.56
CA TYR A 38 -1.71 -12.03 4.00
C TYR A 38 -1.25 -10.59 4.22
N ILE A 39 -0.78 -10.25 5.43
CA ILE A 39 -0.21 -8.94 5.73
C ILE A 39 1.06 -8.69 4.89
N LYS A 40 1.95 -9.68 4.79
CA LYS A 40 3.16 -9.61 3.94
C LYS A 40 2.81 -9.39 2.46
N ALA A 41 1.82 -10.11 1.93
CA ALA A 41 1.36 -9.95 0.55
C ALA A 41 0.78 -8.53 0.31
N LYS A 42 -0.05 -8.04 1.23
CA LYS A 42 -0.59 -6.67 1.17
C LYS A 42 0.50 -5.60 1.23
N LYS A 43 1.54 -5.81 2.05
CA LYS A 43 2.72 -4.92 2.10
C LYS A 43 3.40 -4.83 0.75
N LYS A 44 3.67 -5.98 0.11
CA LYS A 44 4.28 -6.02 -1.22
C LYS A 44 3.43 -5.32 -2.28
N LEU A 45 2.11 -5.54 -2.29
CA LEU A 45 1.22 -4.86 -3.24
C LEU A 45 1.21 -3.33 -3.06
N LEU A 46 1.30 -2.86 -1.81
CA LEU A 46 1.41 -1.44 -1.51
C LEU A 46 2.75 -0.86 -1.94
N GLU A 47 3.86 -1.58 -1.74
CA GLU A 47 5.20 -1.20 -2.24
C GLU A 47 5.20 -1.08 -3.76
N ILE A 48 4.60 -2.04 -4.46
CA ILE A 48 4.47 -2.04 -5.92
C ILE A 48 3.65 -0.82 -6.36
N ALA A 49 2.50 -0.56 -5.73
CA ALA A 49 1.69 0.62 -6.04
C ALA A 49 2.46 1.92 -5.85
N CYS A 50 3.22 2.06 -4.76
CA CYS A 50 4.04 3.24 -4.50
C CYS A 50 5.14 3.43 -5.56
N LYS A 51 5.82 2.35 -5.95
CA LYS A 51 6.82 2.41 -7.03
C LYS A 51 6.19 2.82 -8.36
N MET A 52 5.04 2.26 -8.70
CA MET A 52 4.32 2.61 -9.92
C MET A 52 3.85 4.08 -9.93
N ILE A 53 3.40 4.61 -8.80
CA ILE A 53 3.07 6.05 -8.67
C ILE A 53 4.31 6.90 -8.96
N VAL A 54 5.45 6.59 -8.35
CA VAL A 54 6.70 7.34 -8.54
C VAL A 54 7.19 7.29 -10.00
N ILE A 55 7.00 6.16 -10.68
CA ILE A 55 7.36 5.98 -12.10
C ILE A 55 6.37 6.72 -13.03
N GLY A 56 5.17 7.06 -12.55
CA GLY A 56 4.16 7.81 -13.30
C GLY A 56 3.12 6.95 -14.03
N TYR A 57 2.86 5.72 -13.58
CA TYR A 57 1.79 4.88 -14.12
C TYR A 57 0.41 5.46 -13.86
N GLU A 58 -0.55 5.17 -14.75
CA GLU A 58 -1.93 5.59 -14.54
C GLU A 58 -2.60 4.84 -13.39
N LYS A 59 -3.43 5.55 -12.60
CA LYS A 59 -4.21 4.96 -11.48
C LYS A 59 -4.99 3.71 -11.87
N LYS A 60 -5.55 3.68 -13.08
CA LYS A 60 -6.33 2.53 -13.58
C LYS A 60 -5.46 1.27 -13.69
N GLU A 61 -4.22 1.42 -14.16
CA GLU A 61 -3.27 0.32 -14.29
C GLU A 61 -2.79 -0.15 -12.92
N ILE A 62 -2.47 0.79 -12.02
CA ILE A 62 -2.05 0.47 -10.65
C ILE A 62 -3.17 -0.28 -9.91
N ASN A 63 -4.42 0.16 -10.04
CA ASN A 63 -5.58 -0.52 -9.46
C ASN A 63 -5.74 -1.94 -10.03
N LYS A 64 -5.63 -2.11 -11.35
CA LYS A 64 -5.72 -3.42 -12.00
C LYS A 64 -4.67 -4.42 -11.49
N ILE A 65 -3.45 -3.96 -11.23
CA ILE A 65 -2.34 -4.82 -10.78
C ILE A 65 -2.38 -5.08 -9.27
N THR A 66 -2.69 -4.05 -8.48
CA THR A 66 -2.54 -4.11 -7.01
C THR A 66 -3.84 -4.31 -6.26
N GLY A 67 -4.98 -4.15 -6.94
CA GLY A 67 -6.32 -4.17 -6.34
C GLY A 67 -6.59 -2.99 -5.40
N ILE A 68 -5.72 -1.98 -5.38
CA ILE A 68 -5.88 -0.81 -4.50
C ILE A 68 -6.87 0.15 -5.14
N SER A 69 -7.86 0.59 -4.35
CA SER A 69 -8.89 1.51 -4.82
C SER A 69 -8.32 2.86 -5.23
N ASN A 70 -8.94 3.49 -6.23
CA ASN A 70 -8.54 4.80 -6.75
C ASN A 70 -8.48 5.90 -5.66
N GLU A 71 -9.37 5.83 -4.66
CA GLU A 71 -9.36 6.75 -3.52
C GLU A 71 -8.07 6.62 -2.68
N LYS A 72 -7.63 5.39 -2.40
CA LYS A 72 -6.37 5.14 -1.69
C LYS A 72 -5.16 5.55 -2.53
N LEU A 73 -5.19 5.28 -3.84
CA LEU A 73 -4.13 5.72 -4.75
C LEU A 73 -4.02 7.23 -4.81
N LYS A 74 -5.14 7.97 -4.83
CA LYS A 74 -5.15 9.44 -4.76
C LYS A 74 -4.52 9.95 -3.48
N ASN A 75 -4.81 9.32 -2.34
CA ASN A 75 -4.19 9.68 -1.06
C ASN A 75 -2.68 9.41 -1.04
N LEU A 76 -2.23 8.32 -1.67
CA LEU A 76 -0.80 8.01 -1.81
C LEU A 76 -0.11 9.05 -2.69
N GLU A 77 -0.66 9.35 -3.88
CA GLU A 77 -0.13 10.38 -4.77
C GLU A 77 0.03 11.75 -4.11
N THR A 78 -0.96 12.21 -3.34
CA THR A 78 -0.85 13.48 -2.62
C THR A 78 0.36 13.50 -1.69
N ILE A 79 0.70 12.37 -1.06
CA ILE A 79 1.87 12.25 -0.17
C ILE A 79 3.18 12.29 -0.97
N PHE A 80 3.22 11.69 -2.15
CA PHE A 80 4.39 11.72 -3.02
C PHE A 80 4.58 13.12 -3.64
N ASN A 81 3.50 13.77 -4.08
CA ASN A 81 3.54 15.09 -4.70
C ASN A 81 3.85 16.23 -3.72
N THR A 82 3.58 16.07 -2.42
CA THR A 82 3.87 17.10 -1.40
C THR A 82 5.30 17.08 -0.88
N LYS A 83 6.13 16.10 -1.26
CA LYS A 83 7.51 15.95 -0.78
C LYS A 83 8.58 15.85 -1.88
N ILE A 84 8.18 15.78 -3.15
CA ILE A 84 9.08 15.77 -4.31
C ILE A 84 9.28 17.21 -4.88
N LEU A 85 8.51 18.18 -4.39
CA LEU A 85 8.77 19.63 -4.52
C LEU A 85 9.59 20.12 -3.32
#